data_AF-A0A7Y5LWU9-F1
#
_entry.id   AF-A0A7Y5LWU9-F1
#
_cell.length_a   1.000
_cell.length_b   1.000
_cell.length_c   1.000
_cell.angle_alpha   90.00
_cell.angle_beta   90.00
_cell.angle_gamma   90.00
#
_symmetry.space_group_name_H-M   'P 1'
#
loop_
_entity.id
_entity.type
_entity.pdbx_description
1 polymer ?
#
loop_
_entity_poly.entity_id
_entity_poly.type
_entity_poly.pdbx_seq_one_letter_code
_entity_poly.pdbx_strand_id
1 'polypeptide(L)'
;MVPFLLLCALAIAGGLGWSVWEHRQKTGKSAREIVDGLRGGETASATPVPPVRGPQQPPDPVPGGGTGTVRPPDPPPVVGPANPPVRPPTETDPVLTGIIRAGEDLMAAGEFGQAKRKFLQALSGRLAPADKVRVEKLKGNADLYESLVAQVNPADILPVEGRVIVYLRNSGVIEGVLVKESADGIEVRKRNGILAHFSVVQVDRVEKQSTEAVLAELDAEYQKRLKSVSEKPRGVDYYELAVFCIQNQLNARVPDLLAKAVSLDRALLEGVAESKAKVLYNLMVFYQGKGNADAAELKKRELIAKYPQSKYAKMASGSGLTARNDPPVKPPPVKPPPGETPVKPPPDEPPPVNPPPDPGTETPPANNGPQPKFANPKVTSLVEEGNKWYDVGMVHLETSFDDKAKDPDGENMKALDAFRKSCDAYMAASDLDPENTWIQTRLNQAQQNRVMCFLAAKTRR
;
A
#
# COMPACT_ATOMS: atom_id res chain seq x y z
N MET A 1 -28.93 34.43 -14.51
CA MET A 1 -29.65 33.15 -14.71
C MET A 1 -29.40 32.53 -16.09
N VAL A 2 -29.45 33.29 -17.19
CA VAL A 2 -29.18 32.79 -18.56
C VAL A 2 -27.86 31.98 -18.74
N PRO A 3 -26.70 32.38 -18.17
CA PRO A 3 -25.46 31.62 -18.37
C PRO A 3 -25.42 30.27 -17.64
N PHE A 4 -26.16 30.12 -16.55
CA PHE A 4 -26.23 28.86 -15.79
C PHE A 4 -27.05 27.81 -16.54
N LEU A 5 -28.19 28.21 -17.12
CA LEU A 5 -29.02 27.32 -17.94
C LEU A 5 -28.29 26.85 -19.21
N LEU A 6 -27.46 27.72 -19.81
CA LEU A 6 -26.63 27.35 -20.96
C LEU A 6 -25.57 26.30 -20.58
N LEU A 7 -24.94 26.45 -19.41
CA LEU A 7 -23.97 25.48 -18.88
C LEU A 7 -24.62 24.12 -18.56
N CYS A 8 -25.82 24.12 -17.96
CA CYS A 8 -26.56 22.88 -17.74
C CYS A 8 -26.96 22.20 -19.05
N ALA A 9 -27.41 22.96 -20.05
CA ALA A 9 -27.75 22.42 -21.37
C ALA A 9 -26.54 21.80 -22.08
N LEU A 10 -25.37 22.43 -22.00
CA LEU A 10 -24.13 21.91 -22.57
C LEU A 10 -23.63 20.65 -21.83
N ALA A 11 -23.76 20.60 -20.50
CA ALA A 11 -23.41 19.42 -19.72
C ALA A 11 -24.30 18.21 -20.06
N ILE A 12 -25.62 18.43 -20.22
CA ILE A 12 -26.57 17.40 -20.63
C ILE A 12 -26.28 16.93 -22.06
N ALA A 13 -26.03 17.86 -23.00
CA ALA A 13 -25.67 17.53 -24.37
C ALA A 13 -24.35 16.74 -24.45
N GLY A 14 -23.35 17.11 -23.64
CA GLY A 14 -22.09 16.39 -23.53
C GLY A 14 -22.24 14.97 -22.97
N GLY A 15 -23.04 14.80 -21.92
CA GLY A 15 -23.34 13.48 -21.34
C GLY A 15 -24.11 12.56 -22.29
N LEU A 16 -25.07 13.11 -23.04
CA LEU A 16 -25.78 12.36 -24.08
C LEU A 16 -24.87 12.00 -25.26
N GLY A 17 -23.98 12.91 -25.68
CA GLY A 17 -22.98 12.60 -26.71
C GLY A 17 -22.01 11.49 -26.29
N TRP A 18 -21.56 11.52 -25.04
CA TRP A 18 -20.64 10.51 -24.48
C TRP A 18 -21.29 9.14 -24.38
N SER A 19 -22.51 9.06 -23.83
CA SER A 19 -23.23 7.79 -23.69
C SER A 19 -23.57 7.13 -25.04
N VAL A 20 -23.93 7.92 -26.07
CA VAL A 20 -24.15 7.40 -27.43
C VAL A 20 -22.84 6.90 -28.06
N TRP A 21 -21.73 7.60 -27.84
CA TRP A 21 -20.42 7.17 -28.34
C TRP A 21 -19.95 5.87 -27.68
N GLU A 22 -20.10 5.76 -26.35
CA GLU A 22 -19.72 4.56 -25.59
C GLU A 22 -20.59 3.36 -25.94
N HIS A 23 -21.90 3.57 -26.12
CA HIS A 23 -22.81 2.52 -26.56
C HIS A 23 -22.50 2.04 -27.99
N ARG A 24 -22.08 2.95 -28.88
CA ARG A 24 -21.62 2.60 -30.24
C ARG A 24 -20.34 1.76 -30.21
N GLN A 25 -19.39 2.09 -29.33
CA GLN A 25 -18.17 1.29 -29.12
C GLN A 25 -18.50 -0.14 -28.65
N LYS A 26 -19.44 -0.28 -27.70
CA LYS A 26 -19.79 -1.59 -27.12
C LYS A 26 -20.66 -2.47 -28.02
N THR A 27 -21.54 -1.89 -28.81
CA THR A 27 -22.56 -2.65 -29.57
C THR A 27 -22.37 -2.64 -31.08
N GLY A 28 -21.51 -1.78 -31.62
CA GLY A 28 -21.31 -1.61 -33.07
C GLY A 28 -22.48 -0.97 -33.82
N LYS A 29 -23.61 -0.69 -33.14
CA LYS A 29 -24.83 -0.13 -33.74
C LYS A 29 -24.72 1.38 -33.93
N SER A 30 -25.28 1.88 -35.03
CA SER A 30 -25.30 3.30 -35.35
C SER A 30 -26.29 4.07 -34.48
N ALA A 31 -26.07 5.37 -34.27
CA ALA A 31 -26.95 6.23 -33.47
C ALA A 31 -28.40 6.24 -33.99
N ARG A 32 -28.60 6.00 -35.29
CA ARG A 32 -29.92 5.92 -35.92
C ARG A 32 -30.69 4.67 -35.48
N GLU A 33 -30.02 3.52 -35.43
CA GLU A 33 -30.61 2.26 -34.95
C GLU A 33 -30.96 2.29 -33.46
N ILE A 34 -30.21 3.05 -32.65
CA ILE A 34 -30.52 3.25 -31.22
C ILE A 34 -31.78 4.11 -31.06
N VAL A 35 -31.93 5.18 -31.86
CA VAL A 35 -33.11 6.03 -31.84
C VAL A 35 -34.34 5.31 -32.40
N ASP A 36 -34.16 4.50 -33.45
CA ASP A 36 -35.24 3.68 -34.01
C ASP A 36 -35.66 2.57 -33.03
N GLY A 37 -34.72 1.98 -32.29
CA GLY A 37 -35.00 1.03 -31.21
C GLY A 37 -35.71 1.65 -30.00
N LEU A 38 -35.47 2.93 -29.70
CA LEU A 38 -36.19 3.67 -28.65
C LEU A 38 -37.60 4.12 -29.09
N ARG A 39 -37.86 4.19 -30.41
CA ARG A 39 -39.19 4.51 -30.96
C ARG A 39 -40.09 3.28 -31.15
N GLY A 40 -39.53 2.07 -31.16
CA GLY A 40 -40.29 0.82 -31.26
C GLY A 40 -40.48 0.16 -29.89
N GLY A 41 -41.66 0.32 -29.29
CA GLY A 41 -42.08 -0.50 -28.14
C GLY A 41 -42.16 -1.98 -28.53
N GLU A 42 -41.68 -2.84 -27.61
CA GLU A 42 -41.66 -4.31 -27.60
C GLU A 42 -42.27 -5.08 -28.78
N THR A 43 -41.46 -5.96 -29.38
CA THR A 43 -41.90 -7.34 -29.67
C THR A 43 -40.72 -8.30 -29.50
N ALA A 44 -40.88 -9.26 -28.59
CA ALA A 44 -40.06 -10.46 -28.54
C ALA A 44 -40.18 -11.24 -29.86
N SER A 45 -39.06 -11.73 -30.43
CA SER A 45 -39.09 -12.94 -31.26
C SER A 45 -37.71 -13.55 -31.49
N ALA A 46 -37.65 -14.84 -31.14
CA ALA A 46 -36.98 -15.97 -31.79
C ALA A 46 -35.55 -15.83 -32.34
N THR A 47 -34.67 -16.63 -31.72
CA THR A 47 -33.37 -17.09 -32.21
C THR A 47 -33.47 -17.79 -33.57
N PRO A 48 -32.63 -17.47 -34.57
CA PRO A 48 -32.47 -18.31 -35.75
C PRO A 48 -31.32 -19.31 -35.56
N VAL A 49 -31.66 -20.58 -35.78
CA VAL A 49 -30.74 -21.73 -35.93
C VAL A 49 -30.04 -21.65 -37.28
N PRO A 50 -28.70 -21.83 -37.38
CA PRO A 50 -28.04 -22.00 -38.68
C PRO A 50 -28.11 -23.47 -39.17
N PRO A 51 -28.13 -23.68 -40.50
CA PRO A 51 -28.61 -24.92 -41.11
C PRO A 51 -27.59 -26.07 -41.15
N VAL A 52 -28.15 -27.27 -41.09
CA VAL A 52 -27.54 -28.58 -41.32
C VAL A 52 -26.89 -28.64 -42.71
N ARG A 53 -25.57 -28.89 -42.76
CA ARG A 53 -24.88 -29.30 -43.99
C ARG A 53 -25.14 -30.79 -44.24
N GLY A 54 -25.82 -31.09 -45.34
CA GLY A 54 -25.93 -32.44 -45.88
C GLY A 54 -24.60 -32.97 -46.44
N PRO A 55 -24.48 -34.29 -46.66
CA PRO A 55 -23.24 -34.94 -47.08
C PRO A 55 -23.01 -34.79 -48.59
N GLN A 56 -21.78 -34.43 -48.97
CA GLN A 56 -21.31 -34.47 -50.36
C GLN A 56 -21.02 -35.92 -50.77
N GLN A 57 -21.59 -36.28 -51.91
CA GLN A 57 -21.44 -37.51 -52.66
C GLN A 57 -20.05 -37.57 -53.35
N PRO A 58 -19.43 -38.75 -53.50
CA PRO A 58 -18.10 -38.90 -54.10
C PRO A 58 -18.16 -38.91 -55.65
N PRO A 59 -17.06 -38.57 -56.34
CA PRO A 59 -16.96 -38.77 -57.78
C PRO A 59 -16.55 -40.21 -58.14
N ASP A 60 -17.21 -40.75 -59.15
CA ASP A 60 -16.95 -42.03 -59.81
C ASP A 60 -15.73 -42.00 -60.75
N PRO A 61 -15.20 -43.18 -61.15
CA PRO A 61 -13.88 -43.37 -61.74
C PRO A 61 -13.92 -43.43 -63.27
N VAL A 62 -12.78 -43.14 -63.92
CA VAL A 62 -12.54 -43.49 -65.34
C VAL A 62 -11.08 -43.96 -65.54
N PRO A 63 -10.82 -44.91 -66.46
CA PRO A 63 -9.76 -45.90 -66.38
C PRO A 63 -8.63 -45.76 -67.43
N GLY A 64 -7.64 -46.63 -67.34
CA GLY A 64 -6.65 -46.94 -68.39
C GLY A 64 -5.23 -46.93 -67.81
N GLY A 65 -4.38 -47.95 -67.96
CA GLY A 65 -4.39 -49.10 -68.85
C GLY A 65 -3.03 -49.18 -69.57
N GLY A 66 -2.16 -50.10 -69.12
CA GLY A 66 -0.94 -50.56 -69.83
C GLY A 66 0.29 -49.66 -69.70
N THR A 67 1.53 -50.12 -69.69
CA THR A 67 2.17 -51.43 -69.91
C THR A 67 3.63 -51.31 -69.46
N GLY A 68 4.13 -52.32 -68.74
CA GLY A 68 5.52 -52.83 -68.75
C GLY A 68 6.70 -51.87 -68.56
N THR A 69 7.54 -52.14 -67.54
CA THR A 69 8.91 -52.65 -67.74
C THR A 69 9.44 -53.14 -66.39
N VAL A 70 9.79 -54.42 -66.34
CA VAL A 70 10.44 -55.13 -65.23
C VAL A 70 11.88 -54.64 -65.10
N ARG A 71 12.31 -54.27 -63.88
CA ARG A 71 13.73 -54.06 -63.55
C ARG A 71 14.12 -54.97 -62.37
N PRO A 72 15.32 -55.59 -62.35
CA PRO A 72 15.70 -56.62 -61.39
C PRO A 72 15.86 -56.09 -59.96
N PRO A 73 15.81 -56.97 -58.93
CA PRO A 73 15.82 -56.57 -57.53
C PRO A 73 17.18 -56.01 -57.09
N ASP A 74 17.15 -54.81 -56.52
CA ASP A 74 18.27 -54.26 -55.77
C ASP A 74 18.51 -55.06 -54.47
N PRO A 75 19.77 -55.19 -54.02
CA PRO A 75 20.15 -55.95 -52.84
C PRO A 75 19.48 -55.41 -51.56
N PRO A 76 19.26 -56.27 -50.54
CA PRO A 76 18.55 -55.89 -49.33
C PRO A 76 19.27 -54.71 -48.65
N PRO A 77 18.54 -53.65 -48.23
CA PRO A 77 19.14 -52.60 -47.43
C PRO A 77 19.60 -53.20 -46.11
N VAL A 78 20.86 -52.93 -45.77
CA VAL A 78 21.42 -53.16 -44.45
C VAL A 78 20.45 -52.56 -43.44
N VAL A 79 19.83 -53.41 -42.63
CA VAL A 79 19.02 -53.02 -41.47
C VAL A 79 20.00 -52.41 -40.45
N GLY A 80 20.31 -51.13 -40.63
CA GLY A 80 20.75 -50.30 -39.51
C GLY A 80 19.63 -50.28 -38.48
N PRO A 81 19.94 -50.21 -37.17
CA PRO A 81 18.92 -50.15 -36.14
C PRO A 81 17.96 -49.02 -36.49
N ALA A 82 16.69 -49.37 -36.71
CA ALA A 82 15.63 -48.42 -36.94
C ALA A 82 15.73 -47.35 -35.86
N ASN A 83 15.94 -46.10 -36.26
CA ASN A 83 15.68 -44.98 -35.36
C ASN A 83 14.29 -45.22 -34.77
N PRO A 84 14.13 -45.25 -33.43
CA PRO A 84 12.81 -45.43 -32.85
C PRO A 84 11.90 -44.37 -33.47
N PRO A 85 10.63 -44.71 -33.81
CA PRO A 85 9.71 -43.77 -34.42
C PRO A 85 9.73 -42.51 -33.57
N VAL A 86 10.12 -41.39 -34.19
CA VAL A 86 10.05 -40.05 -33.60
C VAL A 86 8.58 -39.91 -33.20
N ARG A 87 8.29 -40.10 -31.91
CA ARG A 87 6.94 -39.92 -31.39
C ARG A 87 6.50 -38.52 -31.80
N PRO A 88 5.31 -38.34 -32.41
CA PRO A 88 4.80 -37.01 -32.68
C PRO A 88 4.87 -36.19 -31.40
N PRO A 89 5.14 -34.87 -31.49
CA PRO A 89 5.21 -34.01 -30.32
C PRO A 89 3.95 -34.24 -29.49
N THR A 90 4.15 -34.70 -28.26
CA THR A 90 3.06 -35.12 -27.37
C THR A 90 2.10 -33.94 -27.22
N GLU A 91 0.96 -34.01 -27.89
CA GLU A 91 -0.06 -32.98 -27.83
C GLU A 91 -0.57 -32.89 -26.38
N THR A 92 -0.65 -31.68 -25.85
CA THR A 92 -1.10 -31.46 -24.47
C THR A 92 -2.57 -31.87 -24.36
N ASP A 93 -2.90 -32.66 -23.34
CA ASP A 93 -4.26 -33.12 -23.07
C ASP A 93 -5.24 -31.91 -23.03
N PRO A 94 -6.37 -31.93 -23.77
CA PRO A 94 -7.36 -30.85 -23.74
C PRO A 94 -7.88 -30.53 -22.32
N VAL A 95 -7.90 -31.52 -21.43
CA VAL A 95 -8.25 -31.32 -20.01
C VAL A 95 -7.22 -30.43 -19.31
N LEU A 96 -5.92 -30.68 -19.53
CA LEU A 96 -4.84 -29.87 -18.98
C LEU A 96 -4.86 -28.46 -19.56
N THR A 97 -5.16 -28.31 -20.85
CA THR A 97 -5.34 -27.00 -21.49
C THR A 97 -6.48 -26.21 -20.84
N GLY A 98 -7.59 -26.86 -20.51
CA GLY A 98 -8.70 -26.26 -19.76
C GLY A 98 -8.30 -25.79 -18.36
N ILE A 99 -7.49 -26.58 -17.65
CA ILE A 99 -6.97 -26.23 -16.32
C ILE A 99 -6.04 -25.00 -16.39
N ILE A 100 -5.18 -24.92 -17.42
CA ILE A 100 -4.29 -23.77 -17.63
C ILE A 100 -5.11 -22.50 -17.87
N ARG A 101 -6.11 -22.54 -18.76
CA ARG A 101 -7.00 -21.40 -19.02
C ARG A 101 -7.73 -20.93 -17.76
N ALA A 102 -8.30 -21.87 -16.99
CA ALA A 102 -8.93 -21.53 -15.72
C ALA A 102 -7.94 -20.88 -14.74
N GLY A 103 -6.67 -21.30 -14.73
CA GLY A 103 -5.62 -20.66 -13.95
C GLY A 103 -5.31 -19.22 -14.43
N GLU A 104 -5.31 -18.98 -15.74
CA GLU A 104 -5.11 -17.65 -16.33
C GLU A 104 -6.29 -16.72 -16.06
N ASP A 105 -7.53 -17.22 -16.11
CA ASP A 105 -8.72 -16.46 -15.74
C ASP A 105 -8.69 -16.04 -14.27
N LEU A 106 -8.26 -16.95 -13.38
CA LEU A 106 -8.06 -16.65 -11.96
C LEU A 106 -6.92 -15.64 -11.74
N MET A 107 -5.84 -15.70 -12.53
CA MET A 107 -4.79 -14.67 -12.51
C MET A 107 -5.37 -13.30 -12.89
N ALA A 108 -6.18 -13.22 -13.94
CA ALA A 108 -6.81 -11.99 -14.40
C ALA A 108 -7.84 -11.44 -13.39
N ALA A 109 -8.48 -12.32 -12.62
CA ALA A 109 -9.37 -11.93 -11.52
C ALA A 109 -8.63 -11.46 -10.25
N GLY A 110 -7.30 -11.59 -10.18
CA GLY A 110 -6.52 -11.29 -8.98
C GLY A 110 -6.53 -12.40 -7.92
N GLU A 111 -7.02 -13.59 -8.28
CA GLU A 111 -7.13 -14.75 -7.39
C GLU A 111 -5.87 -15.62 -7.44
N PHE A 112 -4.72 -15.01 -7.12
CA PHE A 112 -3.39 -15.60 -7.35
C PHE A 112 -3.16 -16.95 -6.66
N GLY A 113 -3.65 -17.12 -5.42
CA GLY A 113 -3.54 -18.39 -4.70
C GLY A 113 -4.35 -19.51 -5.35
N GLN A 114 -5.51 -19.22 -5.94
CA GLN A 114 -6.31 -20.20 -6.68
C GLN A 114 -5.66 -20.54 -8.02
N ALA A 115 -5.18 -19.53 -8.74
CA ALA A 115 -4.46 -19.69 -10.00
C ALA A 115 -3.22 -20.59 -9.82
N LYS A 116 -2.41 -20.33 -8.80
CA LYS A 116 -1.25 -21.16 -8.43
C LYS A 116 -1.62 -22.63 -8.24
N ARG A 117 -2.74 -22.93 -7.58
CA ARG A 117 -3.24 -24.32 -7.42
C ARG A 117 -3.60 -24.95 -8.77
N LYS A 118 -4.23 -24.21 -9.68
CA LYS A 118 -4.52 -24.69 -11.04
C LYS A 118 -3.24 -24.97 -11.83
N PHE A 119 -2.24 -24.10 -11.76
CA PHE A 119 -0.97 -24.35 -12.44
C PHE A 119 -0.21 -25.54 -11.84
N LEU A 120 -0.23 -25.73 -10.52
CA LEU A 120 0.30 -26.95 -9.88
C LEU A 120 -0.43 -28.21 -10.34
N GLN A 121 -1.75 -28.16 -10.47
CA GLN A 121 -2.57 -29.25 -11.02
C GLN A 121 -2.22 -29.54 -12.48
N ALA A 122 -1.97 -28.51 -13.30
CA ALA A 122 -1.54 -28.71 -14.69
C ALA A 122 -0.14 -29.36 -14.76
N LEU A 123 0.79 -28.95 -13.87
CA LEU A 123 2.16 -29.47 -13.81
C LEU A 123 2.27 -30.91 -13.29
N SER A 124 1.27 -31.43 -12.58
CA SER A 124 1.22 -32.85 -12.22
C SER A 124 0.83 -33.74 -13.39
N GLY A 125 0.27 -33.16 -14.47
CA GLY A 125 -0.06 -33.84 -15.70
C GLY A 125 1.10 -33.90 -16.71
N ARG A 126 0.86 -34.60 -17.82
CA ARG A 126 1.82 -34.69 -18.93
C ARG A 126 1.61 -33.54 -19.92
N LEU A 127 2.38 -32.47 -19.73
CA LEU A 127 2.40 -31.31 -20.62
C LEU A 127 3.46 -31.46 -21.72
N ALA A 128 3.24 -30.86 -22.88
CA ALA A 128 4.30 -30.63 -23.86
C ALA A 128 5.44 -29.79 -23.23
N PRO A 129 6.71 -29.97 -23.63
CA PRO A 129 7.83 -29.23 -23.03
C PRO A 129 7.66 -27.70 -23.04
N ALA A 130 7.12 -27.14 -24.12
CA ALA A 130 6.85 -25.70 -24.23
C ALA A 130 5.78 -25.23 -23.23
N ASP A 131 4.69 -26.01 -23.09
CA ASP A 131 3.62 -25.72 -22.15
C ASP A 131 4.09 -25.86 -20.70
N LYS A 132 4.95 -26.85 -20.40
CA LYS A 132 5.54 -27.00 -19.08
C LYS A 132 6.32 -25.76 -18.66
N VAL A 133 7.20 -25.24 -19.52
CA VAL A 133 7.98 -24.02 -19.24
C VAL A 133 7.06 -22.81 -19.05
N ARG A 134 6.02 -22.68 -19.89
CA ARG A 134 5.02 -21.61 -19.76
C ARG A 134 4.29 -21.69 -18.41
N VAL A 135 3.80 -22.87 -18.04
CA VAL A 135 3.03 -23.07 -16.80
C VAL A 135 3.91 -22.88 -15.56
N GLU A 136 5.18 -23.30 -15.60
CA GLU A 136 6.15 -23.01 -14.53
C GLU A 136 6.32 -21.50 -14.32
N LYS A 137 6.43 -20.72 -15.42
CA LYS A 137 6.49 -19.26 -15.35
C LYS A 137 5.19 -18.65 -14.79
N LEU A 138 4.03 -19.12 -15.24
CA LEU A 138 2.73 -18.66 -14.73
C LEU A 138 2.58 -18.95 -13.23
N LYS A 139 2.97 -20.15 -12.80
CA LYS A 139 3.00 -20.54 -11.38
C LYS A 139 3.95 -19.65 -10.57
N GLY A 140 5.14 -19.35 -11.09
CA GLY A 140 6.10 -18.43 -10.45
C GLY A 140 5.53 -17.01 -10.31
N ASN A 141 4.87 -16.50 -11.34
CA ASN A 141 4.20 -15.20 -11.28
C ASN A 141 3.05 -15.20 -10.25
N ALA A 142 2.22 -16.24 -10.23
CA ALA A 142 1.13 -16.37 -9.28
C ALA A 142 1.64 -16.38 -7.83
N ASP A 143 2.73 -17.11 -7.56
CA ASP A 143 3.37 -17.17 -6.24
C ASP A 143 3.95 -15.81 -5.81
N LEU A 144 4.59 -15.09 -6.73
CA LEU A 144 5.12 -13.74 -6.48
C LEU A 144 3.99 -12.74 -6.22
N TYR A 145 2.92 -12.75 -7.03
CA TYR A 145 1.79 -11.84 -6.86
C TYR A 145 1.02 -12.15 -5.58
N GLU A 146 0.79 -13.43 -5.26
CA GLU A 146 0.24 -13.86 -3.97
C GLU A 146 1.08 -13.30 -2.81
N SER A 147 2.40 -13.41 -2.88
CA SER A 147 3.32 -12.89 -1.86
C SER A 147 3.27 -11.36 -1.72
N LEU A 148 3.16 -10.63 -2.84
CA LEU A 148 3.04 -9.17 -2.86
C LEU A 148 1.69 -8.68 -2.30
N VAL A 149 0.60 -9.39 -2.61
CA VAL A 149 -0.74 -9.13 -2.04
C VAL A 149 -0.77 -9.43 -0.55
N ALA A 150 -0.13 -10.51 -0.11
CA ALA A 150 -0.05 -10.88 1.30
C ALA A 150 0.65 -9.83 2.18
N GLN A 151 1.42 -8.91 1.57
CA GLN A 151 1.98 -7.77 2.28
C GLN A 151 0.92 -6.72 2.65
N VAL A 152 -0.24 -6.69 2.01
CA VAL A 152 -1.32 -5.74 2.32
C VAL A 152 -2.01 -6.17 3.61
N ASN A 153 -2.14 -5.25 4.56
CA ASN A 153 -2.81 -5.53 5.82
C ASN A 153 -4.32 -5.72 5.56
N PRO A 154 -4.91 -6.87 5.90
CA PRO A 154 -6.33 -7.12 5.68
C PRO A 154 -7.24 -6.10 6.37
N ALA A 155 -6.79 -5.51 7.49
CA ALA A 155 -7.55 -4.48 8.20
C ALA A 155 -7.69 -3.17 7.40
N ASP A 156 -6.83 -2.93 6.42
CA ASP A 156 -6.88 -1.74 5.56
C ASP A 156 -7.82 -1.94 4.35
N ILE A 157 -8.36 -3.15 4.16
CA ILE A 157 -9.32 -3.42 3.08
C ILE A 157 -10.68 -2.88 3.52
N LEU A 158 -11.13 -1.85 2.81
CA LEU A 158 -12.43 -1.26 3.01
C LEU A 158 -13.42 -1.76 1.96
N PRO A 159 -14.54 -2.36 2.41
CA PRO A 159 -15.68 -2.59 1.54
C PRO A 159 -16.12 -1.33 0.80
N VAL A 160 -16.55 -1.52 -0.45
CA VAL A 160 -17.23 -0.48 -1.21
C VAL A 160 -18.66 -0.32 -0.71
N GLU A 161 -19.30 -1.44 -0.37
CA GLU A 161 -20.63 -1.45 0.25
C GLU A 161 -20.59 -0.90 1.67
N GLY A 162 -21.61 -0.13 2.04
CA GLY A 162 -21.73 0.42 3.40
C GLY A 162 -20.81 1.62 3.69
N ARG A 163 -20.22 2.23 2.66
CA ARG A 163 -19.45 3.48 2.80
C ARG A 163 -20.37 4.62 3.28
N VAL A 164 -19.88 5.37 4.27
CA VAL A 164 -20.60 6.48 4.89
C VAL A 164 -19.69 7.69 5.10
N ILE A 165 -20.30 8.86 5.04
CA ILE A 165 -19.75 10.11 5.54
C ILE A 165 -20.54 10.50 6.79
N VAL A 166 -19.86 10.49 7.94
CA VAL A 166 -20.42 10.92 9.22
C VAL A 166 -20.03 12.37 9.45
N TYR A 167 -21.04 13.22 9.57
CA TYR A 167 -20.89 14.60 9.97
C TYR A 167 -21.09 14.67 11.49
N LEU A 168 -20.10 15.18 12.20
CA LEU A 168 -20.12 15.37 13.65
C LEU A 168 -20.58 16.79 13.97
N ARG A 169 -21.24 16.97 15.13
CA ARG A 169 -21.77 18.27 15.55
C ARG A 169 -20.71 19.35 15.80
N ASN A 170 -19.46 18.94 16.00
CA ASN A 170 -18.31 19.83 16.11
C ASN A 170 -17.67 20.16 14.74
N SER A 171 -18.43 20.01 13.66
CA SER A 171 -17.98 20.21 12.27
C SER A 171 -16.94 19.18 11.77
N GLY A 172 -16.66 18.13 12.54
CA GLY A 172 -15.79 17.04 12.07
C GLY A 172 -16.47 16.19 11.00
N VAL A 173 -15.72 15.75 9.99
CA VAL A 173 -16.21 14.84 8.95
C VAL A 173 -15.39 13.55 8.99
N ILE A 174 -16.08 12.42 9.05
CA ILE A 174 -15.46 11.09 9.11
C ILE A 174 -15.96 10.24 7.97
N GLU A 175 -15.05 9.81 7.11
CA GLU A 175 -15.32 8.85 6.05
C GLU A 175 -14.89 7.45 6.46
N GLY A 176 -15.73 6.46 6.19
CA GLY A 176 -15.41 5.07 6.45
C GLY A 176 -16.52 4.12 6.01
N VAL A 177 -16.51 2.92 6.58
CA VAL A 177 -17.54 1.91 6.37
C VAL A 177 -18.33 1.75 7.66
N LEU A 178 -19.66 1.86 7.56
CA LEU A 178 -20.55 1.65 8.69
C LEU A 178 -20.52 0.17 9.08
N VAL A 179 -20.05 -0.12 10.29
CA VAL A 179 -19.97 -1.48 10.83
C VAL A 179 -21.22 -1.80 11.64
N LYS A 180 -21.68 -0.82 12.44
CA LYS A 180 -22.83 -0.98 13.32
C LYS A 180 -23.52 0.36 13.53
N GLU A 181 -24.84 0.33 13.58
CA GLU A 181 -25.70 1.46 13.91
C GLU A 181 -26.63 1.00 15.05
N SER A 182 -26.57 1.68 16.20
CA SER A 182 -27.39 1.37 17.38
C SER A 182 -28.04 2.64 17.94
N ALA A 183 -28.91 2.47 18.94
CA ALA A 183 -29.55 3.61 19.62
C ALA A 183 -28.53 4.54 20.32
N ASP A 184 -27.42 3.98 20.79
CA ASP A 184 -26.41 4.72 21.55
C ASP A 184 -25.36 5.43 20.66
N GLY A 185 -25.25 5.01 19.40
CA GLY A 185 -24.27 5.57 18.47
C GLY A 185 -24.00 4.71 17.25
N ILE A 186 -22.92 5.03 16.56
CA ILE A 186 -22.48 4.34 15.34
C ILE A 186 -21.03 3.91 15.47
N GLU A 187 -20.69 2.79 14.84
CA GLU A 187 -19.33 2.30 14.69
C GLU A 187 -18.93 2.37 13.23
N VAL A 188 -17.84 3.08 12.96
CA VAL A 188 -17.31 3.31 11.61
C VAL A 188 -15.88 2.83 11.53
N ARG A 189 -15.60 1.95 10.57
CA ARG A 189 -14.24 1.54 10.22
C ARG A 189 -13.64 2.53 9.24
N LYS A 190 -12.60 3.25 9.66
CA LYS A 190 -11.88 4.24 8.85
C LYS A 190 -10.95 3.56 7.84
N ARG A 191 -10.44 4.34 6.87
CA ARG A 191 -9.49 3.89 5.81
C ARG A 191 -8.20 3.24 6.31
N ASN A 192 -7.82 3.47 7.56
CA ASN A 192 -6.65 2.87 8.19
C ASN A 192 -7.00 1.65 9.07
N GLY A 193 -8.18 1.07 8.88
CA GLY A 193 -8.67 -0.08 9.64
C GLY A 193 -9.12 0.22 11.06
N ILE A 194 -8.95 1.45 11.56
CA ILE A 194 -9.38 1.82 12.91
C ILE A 194 -10.90 1.82 12.98
N LEU A 195 -11.43 1.03 13.91
CA LEU A 195 -12.83 1.08 14.31
C LEU A 195 -13.02 2.23 15.29
N ALA A 196 -13.83 3.21 14.91
CA ALA A 196 -14.18 4.35 15.74
C ALA A 196 -15.65 4.27 16.13
N HIS A 197 -15.94 4.50 17.41
CA HIS A 197 -17.29 4.63 17.93
C HIS A 197 -17.62 6.11 18.12
N PHE A 198 -18.80 6.51 17.67
CA PHE A 198 -19.33 7.86 17.84
C PHE A 198 -20.69 7.77 18.50
N SER A 199 -20.87 8.45 19.62
CA SER A 199 -22.17 8.49 20.28
C SER A 199 -23.18 9.29 19.44
N VAL A 200 -24.46 8.94 19.52
CA VAL A 200 -25.53 9.65 18.79
C VAL A 200 -25.55 11.15 19.07
N VAL A 201 -25.12 11.57 20.26
CA VAL A 201 -25.04 13.00 20.63
C VAL A 201 -23.90 13.75 19.93
N GLN A 202 -22.89 13.04 19.44
CA GLN A 202 -21.76 13.60 18.71
C GLN A 202 -22.03 13.67 17.20
N VAL A 203 -22.97 12.86 16.72
CA VAL A 203 -23.33 12.76 15.31
C VAL A 203 -24.40 13.80 14.98
N ASP A 204 -24.18 14.54 13.90
CA ASP A 204 -25.17 15.44 13.30
C ASP A 204 -26.00 14.68 12.26
N ARG A 205 -25.33 14.08 11.27
CA ARG A 205 -25.97 13.24 10.25
C ARG A 205 -25.02 12.19 9.69
N VAL A 206 -25.58 11.12 9.15
CA VAL A 206 -24.85 10.06 8.44
C VAL A 206 -25.34 10.00 7.01
N GLU A 207 -24.43 10.21 6.06
CA GLU A 207 -24.70 10.11 4.63
C GLU A 207 -24.20 8.77 4.10
N LYS A 208 -25.13 7.91 3.66
CA LYS A 208 -24.81 6.62 3.05
C LYS A 208 -24.50 6.85 1.58
N GLN A 209 -23.28 6.50 1.16
CA GLN A 209 -22.88 6.64 -0.23
C GLN A 209 -23.37 5.44 -1.03
N SER A 210 -23.81 5.67 -2.28
CA SER A 210 -24.16 4.59 -3.19
C SER A 210 -22.89 3.89 -3.69
N THR A 211 -22.96 2.57 -3.87
CA THR A 211 -21.84 1.76 -4.39
C THR A 211 -21.31 2.33 -5.70
N GLU A 212 -22.20 2.77 -6.60
CA GLU A 212 -21.83 3.36 -7.89
C GLU A 212 -21.06 4.67 -7.75
N ALA A 213 -21.51 5.57 -6.86
CA ALA A 213 -20.82 6.84 -6.62
C ALA A 213 -19.42 6.62 -6.02
N VAL A 214 -19.30 5.68 -5.08
CA VAL A 214 -18.01 5.31 -4.49
C VAL A 214 -17.08 4.73 -5.55
N LEU A 215 -17.57 3.81 -6.40
CA LEU A 215 -16.76 3.24 -7.48
C LEU A 215 -16.31 4.30 -8.48
N ALA A 216 -17.17 5.27 -8.83
CA ALA A 216 -16.81 6.36 -9.72
C ALA A 216 -15.73 7.28 -9.12
N GLU A 217 -15.84 7.62 -7.82
CA GLU A 217 -14.82 8.39 -7.10
C GLU A 217 -13.48 7.64 -7.05
N LEU A 218 -13.52 6.35 -6.70
CA LEU A 218 -12.33 5.51 -6.64
C LEU A 218 -11.68 5.33 -8.01
N ASP A 219 -12.47 5.26 -9.08
CA ASP A 219 -11.95 5.21 -10.45
C ASP A 219 -11.26 6.52 -10.84
N ALA A 220 -11.88 7.67 -10.54
CA ALA A 220 -11.27 8.98 -10.81
C ALA A 220 -9.93 9.14 -10.07
N GLU A 221 -9.88 8.75 -8.80
CA GLU A 221 -8.65 8.78 -8.00
C GLU A 221 -7.60 7.79 -8.53
N TYR A 222 -8.02 6.59 -8.96
CA TYR A 222 -7.14 5.63 -9.63
C TYR A 222 -6.52 6.23 -10.89
N GLN A 223 -7.32 6.84 -11.78
CA GLN A 223 -6.81 7.41 -13.05
C GLN A 223 -5.83 8.55 -12.78
N LYS A 224 -6.13 9.39 -11.78
CA LYS A 224 -5.23 10.47 -11.35
C LYS A 224 -3.89 9.91 -10.86
N ARG A 225 -3.90 8.87 -10.02
CA ARG A 225 -2.68 8.21 -9.54
C ARG A 225 -1.93 7.51 -10.67
N LEU A 226 -2.64 6.78 -11.53
CA LEU A 226 -2.04 6.10 -12.68
C LEU A 226 -1.29 7.10 -13.58
N LYS A 227 -1.89 8.27 -13.84
CA LYS A 227 -1.22 9.34 -14.58
C LYS A 227 0.07 9.77 -13.89
N SER A 228 0.02 10.07 -12.58
CA SER A 228 1.21 10.46 -11.81
C SER A 228 2.30 9.38 -11.81
N VAL A 229 1.93 8.10 -11.69
CA VAL A 229 2.87 6.97 -11.70
C VAL A 229 3.46 6.76 -13.10
N SER A 230 2.68 7.01 -14.15
CA SER A 230 3.13 6.84 -15.54
C SER A 230 4.19 7.86 -15.97
N GLU A 231 4.20 9.06 -15.36
CA GLU A 231 5.18 10.13 -15.67
C GLU A 231 6.59 9.79 -15.19
N LYS A 232 6.73 9.09 -14.05
CA LYS A 232 8.01 8.63 -13.50
C LYS A 232 7.90 7.20 -13.00
N PRO A 233 7.91 6.20 -13.91
CA PRO A 233 7.57 4.83 -13.56
C PRO A 233 8.65 4.19 -12.68
N ARG A 234 8.30 3.86 -11.44
CA ARG A 234 9.08 2.97 -10.57
C ARG A 234 8.24 1.76 -10.18
N GLY A 235 8.88 0.61 -10.00
CA GLY A 235 8.17 -0.63 -9.62
C GLY A 235 7.33 -0.46 -8.36
N VAL A 236 7.89 0.20 -7.33
CA VAL A 236 7.20 0.50 -6.07
C VAL A 236 5.95 1.36 -6.27
N ASP A 237 5.97 2.33 -7.18
CA ASP A 237 4.81 3.22 -7.40
C ASP A 237 3.62 2.46 -8.01
N TYR A 238 3.88 1.54 -8.95
CA TYR A 238 2.85 0.63 -9.47
C TYR A 238 2.35 -0.35 -8.42
N TYR A 239 3.24 -0.83 -7.54
CA TYR A 239 2.85 -1.65 -6.40
C TYR A 239 1.95 -0.89 -5.42
N GLU A 240 2.28 0.35 -5.06
CA GLU A 240 1.44 1.19 -4.21
C GLU A 240 0.07 1.47 -4.83
N LEU A 241 0.01 1.63 -6.16
CA LEU A 241 -1.25 1.73 -6.87
C LEU A 241 -2.04 0.41 -6.84
N ALA A 242 -1.36 -0.74 -6.93
CA ALA A 242 -2.00 -2.05 -6.75
C ALA A 242 -2.53 -2.21 -5.31
N VAL A 243 -1.79 -1.77 -4.29
CA VAL A 243 -2.24 -1.75 -2.89
C VAL A 243 -3.50 -0.90 -2.76
N PHE A 244 -3.55 0.28 -3.38
CA PHE A 244 -4.76 1.11 -3.43
C PHE A 244 -5.95 0.34 -4.05
N CYS A 245 -5.74 -0.37 -5.16
CA CYS A 245 -6.78 -1.18 -5.78
C CYS A 245 -7.27 -2.30 -4.86
N ILE A 246 -6.37 -3.02 -4.19
CA ILE A 246 -6.71 -4.09 -3.22
C ILE A 246 -7.53 -3.53 -2.05
N GLN A 247 -7.06 -2.43 -1.45
CA GLN A 247 -7.72 -1.78 -0.31
C GLN A 247 -9.13 -1.30 -0.63
N ASN A 248 -9.42 -1.00 -1.89
CA ASN A 248 -10.71 -0.49 -2.35
C ASN A 248 -11.47 -1.47 -3.26
N GLN A 249 -11.11 -2.76 -3.24
CA GLN A 249 -11.77 -3.85 -3.97
C GLN A 249 -11.83 -3.68 -5.50
N LEU A 250 -10.88 -2.96 -6.09
CA LEU A 250 -10.71 -2.82 -7.55
C LEU A 250 -9.81 -3.94 -8.12
N ASN A 251 -10.11 -5.19 -7.77
CA ASN A 251 -9.22 -6.35 -7.95
C ASN A 251 -8.84 -6.63 -9.42
N ALA A 252 -9.74 -6.33 -10.37
CA ALA A 252 -9.49 -6.55 -11.81
C ALA A 252 -8.27 -5.78 -12.35
N ARG A 253 -7.81 -4.73 -11.66
CA ARG A 253 -6.65 -3.91 -12.06
C ARG A 253 -5.33 -4.40 -11.48
N VAL A 254 -5.40 -5.19 -10.42
CA VAL A 254 -4.23 -5.62 -9.64
C VAL A 254 -3.24 -6.43 -10.49
N PRO A 255 -3.66 -7.41 -11.31
CA PRO A 255 -2.72 -8.24 -12.06
C PRO A 255 -1.81 -7.43 -13.00
N ASP A 256 -2.38 -6.49 -13.76
CA ASP A 256 -1.63 -5.67 -14.71
C ASP A 256 -0.65 -4.72 -13.99
N LEU A 257 -1.08 -4.13 -12.86
CA LEU A 257 -0.23 -3.27 -12.05
C LEU A 257 0.93 -4.04 -11.43
N LEU A 258 0.69 -5.24 -10.89
CA LEU A 258 1.75 -6.09 -10.33
C LEU A 258 2.70 -6.60 -11.42
N ALA A 259 2.18 -6.96 -12.59
CA ALA A 259 3.00 -7.33 -13.74
C ALA A 259 3.91 -6.18 -14.16
N LYS A 260 3.37 -4.95 -14.23
CA LYS A 260 4.15 -3.75 -14.54
C LYS A 260 5.18 -3.47 -13.46
N ALA A 261 4.80 -3.56 -12.18
CA ALA A 261 5.67 -3.32 -11.04
C ALA A 261 6.90 -4.25 -11.06
N VAL A 262 6.66 -5.56 -11.21
CA VAL A 262 7.72 -6.58 -11.28
C VAL A 262 8.58 -6.45 -12.53
N SER A 263 8.01 -6.00 -13.66
CA SER A 263 8.79 -5.75 -14.88
C SER A 263 9.81 -4.61 -14.73
N LEU A 264 9.50 -3.63 -13.87
CA LEU A 264 10.35 -2.47 -13.60
C LEU A 264 11.37 -2.74 -12.48
N ASP A 265 11.00 -3.57 -11.50
CA ASP A 265 11.85 -3.94 -10.37
C ASP A 265 11.73 -5.43 -10.07
N ARG A 266 12.78 -6.20 -10.42
CA ARG A 266 12.80 -7.65 -10.15
C ARG A 266 12.97 -7.98 -8.67
N ALA A 267 13.51 -7.06 -7.87
CA ALA A 267 13.69 -7.21 -6.43
C ALA A 267 12.54 -6.57 -5.63
N LEU A 268 11.42 -6.24 -6.29
CA LEU A 268 10.30 -5.51 -5.70
C LEU A 268 9.80 -6.12 -4.38
N LEU A 269 9.65 -7.44 -4.32
CA LEU A 269 9.16 -8.12 -3.11
C LEU A 269 10.11 -7.88 -1.92
N GLU A 270 11.41 -7.99 -2.14
CA GLU A 270 12.44 -7.72 -1.13
C GLU A 270 12.42 -6.25 -0.72
N GLY A 271 12.35 -5.33 -1.69
CA GLY A 271 12.27 -3.88 -1.43
C GLY A 271 11.03 -3.48 -0.63
N VAL A 272 9.86 -4.04 -0.97
CA VAL A 272 8.61 -3.84 -0.24
C VAL A 272 8.69 -4.40 1.17
N ALA A 273 9.19 -5.64 1.32
CA ALA A 273 9.38 -6.26 2.63
C ALA A 273 10.32 -5.43 3.51
N GLU A 274 11.42 -4.95 2.94
CA GLU A 274 12.41 -4.13 3.65
C GLU A 274 11.85 -2.77 4.06
N SER A 275 11.05 -2.13 3.19
CA SER A 275 10.35 -0.89 3.49
C SER A 275 9.33 -1.07 4.63
N LYS A 276 8.54 -2.14 4.61
CA LYS A 276 7.58 -2.46 5.67
C LYS A 276 8.26 -2.82 6.99
N ALA A 277 9.37 -3.55 6.92
CA ALA A 277 10.21 -3.86 8.08
C ALA A 277 10.78 -2.57 8.71
N LYS A 278 11.22 -1.60 7.89
CA LYS A 278 11.65 -0.28 8.38
C LYS A 278 10.55 0.44 9.16
N VAL A 279 9.31 0.44 8.66
CA VAL A 279 8.19 1.09 9.34
C VAL A 279 7.92 0.45 10.70
N LEU A 280 7.88 -0.89 10.78
CA LEU A 280 7.70 -1.59 12.05
C LEU A 280 8.85 -1.33 13.04
N TYR A 281 10.09 -1.30 12.55
CA TYR A 281 11.25 -0.94 13.35
C TYR A 281 11.15 0.49 13.89
N ASN A 282 10.78 1.45 13.05
CA ASN A 282 10.59 2.83 13.47
C ASN A 282 9.48 2.98 14.52
N LEU A 283 8.38 2.23 14.38
CA LEU A 283 7.30 2.19 15.36
C LEU A 283 7.77 1.57 16.68
N MET A 284 8.55 0.48 16.63
CA MET A 284 9.17 -0.12 17.81
C MET A 284 10.05 0.90 18.56
N VAL A 285 10.97 1.56 17.85
CA VAL A 285 11.84 2.61 18.43
C VAL A 285 11.02 3.76 19.00
N PHE A 286 9.96 4.18 18.31
CA PHE A 286 9.06 5.23 18.78
C PHE A 286 8.39 4.85 20.12
N TYR A 287 7.79 3.66 20.22
CA TYR A 287 7.15 3.23 21.46
C TYR A 287 8.14 3.05 22.60
N GLN A 288 9.36 2.55 22.30
CA GLN A 288 10.43 2.47 23.27
C GLN A 288 10.85 3.85 23.79
N GLY A 289 11.00 4.83 22.90
CA GLY A 289 11.30 6.22 23.27
C GLY A 289 10.20 6.89 24.09
N LYS A 290 8.95 6.44 23.97
CA LYS A 290 7.81 6.87 24.80
C LYS A 290 7.66 6.08 26.11
N GLY A 291 8.56 5.15 26.41
CA GLY A 291 8.49 4.29 27.60
C GLY A 291 7.38 3.23 27.54
N ASN A 292 6.75 3.02 26.38
CA ASN A 292 5.72 2.00 26.18
C ASN A 292 6.37 0.68 25.74
N ALA A 293 6.94 -0.03 26.71
CA ALA A 293 7.68 -1.27 26.48
C ALA A 293 6.82 -2.36 25.81
N ASP A 294 5.56 -2.50 26.20
CA ASP A 294 4.65 -3.53 25.67
C ASP A 294 4.35 -3.31 24.19
N ALA A 295 4.05 -2.07 23.79
CA ALA A 295 3.80 -1.74 22.39
C ALA A 295 5.06 -1.89 21.53
N ALA A 296 6.23 -1.54 22.08
CA ALA A 296 7.51 -1.73 21.41
C ALA A 296 7.79 -3.24 21.18
N GLU A 297 7.63 -4.05 22.22
CA GLU A 297 7.83 -5.51 22.15
C GLU A 297 6.84 -6.17 21.19
N LEU A 298 5.59 -5.72 21.17
CA LEU A 298 4.60 -6.18 20.19
C LEU A 298 5.06 -5.91 18.75
N LYS A 299 5.57 -4.70 18.47
CA LYS A 299 6.08 -4.33 17.14
C LYS A 299 7.36 -5.07 16.78
N LYS A 300 8.23 -5.34 17.75
CA LYS A 300 9.42 -6.18 17.57
C LYS A 300 9.05 -7.61 17.18
N ARG A 301 8.11 -8.24 17.90
CA ARG A 301 7.64 -9.60 17.56
C ARG A 301 7.01 -9.63 16.17
N GLU A 302 6.19 -8.64 15.84
CA GLU A 302 5.58 -8.52 14.52
C GLU A 302 6.64 -8.40 13.41
N LEU A 303 7.66 -7.56 13.61
CA LEU A 303 8.78 -7.37 12.69
C LEU A 303 9.55 -8.68 12.45
N ILE A 304 9.94 -9.38 13.51
CA ILE A 304 10.72 -10.63 13.40
C ILE A 304 9.89 -11.75 12.77
N ALA A 305 8.61 -11.87 13.14
CA ALA A 305 7.74 -12.91 12.61
C ALA A 305 7.44 -12.72 11.12
N LYS A 306 7.20 -11.48 10.67
CA LYS A 306 6.83 -11.19 9.28
C LYS A 306 8.03 -11.00 8.36
N TYR A 307 9.14 -10.47 8.86
CA TYR A 307 10.30 -10.06 8.05
C TYR A 307 11.63 -10.56 8.63
N PRO A 308 11.79 -11.86 8.91
CA PRO A 308 12.96 -12.39 9.62
C PRO A 308 14.28 -12.12 8.89
N GLN A 309 14.26 -12.00 7.56
CA GLN A 309 15.45 -11.76 6.74
C GLN A 309 15.83 -10.29 6.62
N SER A 310 14.96 -9.36 7.03
CA SER A 310 15.19 -7.93 6.90
C SER A 310 16.38 -7.46 7.76
N LYS A 311 17.13 -6.45 7.29
CA LYS A 311 18.19 -5.84 8.10
C LYS A 311 17.62 -5.21 9.37
N TYR A 312 16.38 -4.72 9.32
CA TYR A 312 15.69 -4.11 10.46
C TYR A 312 15.30 -5.15 11.51
N ALA A 313 14.91 -6.37 11.10
CA ALA A 313 14.67 -7.46 12.04
C ALA A 313 15.98 -7.91 12.73
N LYS A 314 17.09 -7.93 11.98
CA LYS A 314 18.43 -8.17 12.55
C LYS A 314 18.84 -7.07 13.52
N MET A 315 18.62 -5.80 13.19
CA MET A 315 18.87 -4.67 14.11
C MET A 315 18.03 -4.74 15.39
N ALA A 316 16.75 -5.10 15.28
CA ALA A 316 15.86 -5.28 16.43
C ALA A 316 16.25 -6.48 17.32
N SER A 317 16.86 -7.51 16.73
CA SER A 317 17.32 -8.71 17.44
C SER A 317 18.72 -8.53 18.04
N GLY A 318 19.60 -7.85 17.33
CA GLY A 318 20.99 -7.55 17.73
C GLY A 318 21.12 -6.31 18.61
N SER A 319 20.07 -5.48 18.70
CA SER A 319 19.93 -4.52 19.79
C SER A 319 19.76 -5.29 21.09
N GLY A 320 20.88 -5.64 21.70
CA GLY A 320 21.06 -5.79 23.13
C GLY A 320 20.81 -4.47 23.88
N LEU A 321 19.77 -3.74 23.50
CA LEU A 321 19.07 -2.81 24.37
C LEU A 321 18.23 -3.67 25.33
N THR A 322 18.93 -4.51 26.10
CA THR A 322 18.41 -5.01 27.35
C THR A 322 17.87 -3.81 28.09
N ALA A 323 16.66 -3.98 28.60
CA ALA A 323 16.12 -3.20 29.69
C ALA A 323 17.24 -2.57 30.51
N ARG A 324 17.13 -1.26 30.76
CA ARG A 324 17.60 -0.72 32.02
C ARG A 324 16.77 -1.44 33.09
N ASN A 325 17.17 -2.67 33.40
CA ASN A 325 16.76 -3.38 34.60
C ASN A 325 17.45 -2.64 35.73
N ASP A 326 16.90 -1.49 36.09
CA ASP A 326 17.05 -1.06 37.47
C ASP A 326 16.42 -2.18 38.31
N PRO A 327 17.16 -2.81 39.24
CA PRO A 327 16.59 -3.82 40.12
C PRO A 327 15.38 -3.21 40.84
N PRO A 328 14.34 -4.00 41.15
CA PRO A 328 13.17 -3.49 41.84
C PRO A 328 13.60 -2.78 43.11
N VAL A 329 13.34 -1.47 43.16
CA VAL A 329 13.54 -0.64 44.34
C VAL A 329 12.75 -1.32 45.46
N LYS A 330 13.48 -1.83 46.46
CA LYS A 330 12.89 -2.31 47.71
C LYS A 330 11.91 -1.27 48.21
N PRO A 331 10.66 -1.63 48.56
CA PRO A 331 9.78 -0.68 49.23
C PRO A 331 10.47 -0.18 50.51
N PRO A 332 10.49 1.14 50.75
CA PRO A 332 11.10 1.68 51.96
C PRO A 332 10.36 1.12 53.19
N PRO A 333 11.07 0.79 54.28
CA PRO A 333 10.44 0.31 55.49
C PRO A 333 9.52 1.39 56.06
N VAL A 334 8.28 0.98 56.36
CA VAL A 334 7.27 1.77 57.05
C VAL A 334 7.84 2.28 58.37
N LYS A 335 7.99 3.60 58.50
CA LYS A 335 8.22 4.25 59.80
C LYS A 335 6.90 4.24 60.60
N PRO A 336 6.91 3.89 61.90
CA PRO A 336 5.75 4.04 62.76
C PRO A 336 5.44 5.53 63.04
N PRO A 337 4.20 5.86 63.46
CA PRO A 337 3.68 7.23 63.50
C PRO A 337 4.37 8.11 64.57
N PRO A 338 4.36 9.45 64.37
CA PRO A 338 5.14 10.37 65.18
C PRO A 338 4.46 10.69 66.51
N GLY A 339 5.19 10.47 67.60
CA GLY A 339 4.92 11.07 68.90
C GLY A 339 5.64 12.42 69.03
N GLU A 340 4.85 13.43 69.35
CA GLU A 340 5.12 14.67 70.10
C GLU A 340 6.49 15.38 69.96
N THR A 341 6.42 16.60 69.40
CA THR A 341 7.39 17.69 69.48
C THR A 341 7.77 18.05 70.92
N PRO A 342 8.98 18.60 71.14
CA PRO A 342 9.01 20.03 71.49
C PRO A 342 10.19 20.85 70.92
N VAL A 343 9.83 22.09 70.54
CA VAL A 343 10.53 23.38 70.78
C VAL A 343 11.79 23.72 69.98
N LYS A 344 11.62 24.77 69.17
CA LYS A 344 12.60 25.62 68.47
C LYS A 344 13.26 26.62 69.46
N PRO A 345 14.50 27.07 69.22
CA PRO A 345 14.74 28.52 69.19
C PRO A 345 15.72 28.95 68.05
N PRO A 346 16.17 30.21 67.94
CA PRO A 346 15.74 31.24 66.97
C PRO A 346 16.76 31.46 65.81
N PRO A 347 16.51 32.41 64.87
CA PRO A 347 17.09 32.39 63.52
C PRO A 347 18.40 33.16 63.40
N ASP A 348 19.32 32.64 62.57
CA ASP A 348 20.48 33.40 62.09
C ASP A 348 20.24 33.96 60.67
N GLU A 349 20.91 35.07 60.44
CA GLU A 349 20.75 36.13 59.44
C GLU A 349 20.69 35.69 57.96
N PRO A 350 20.00 36.46 57.08
CA PRO A 350 20.07 36.24 55.65
C PRO A 350 21.38 36.80 55.07
N PRO A 351 22.12 36.04 54.23
CA PRO A 351 23.24 36.59 53.49
C PRO A 351 22.76 37.54 52.37
N PRO A 352 23.62 38.46 51.92
CA PRO A 352 23.23 39.65 51.16
C PRO A 352 22.68 39.33 49.76
N VAL A 353 21.66 40.11 49.38
CA VAL A 353 21.03 40.14 48.07
C VAL A 353 22.04 40.62 47.02
N ASN A 354 22.41 39.74 46.08
CA ASN A 354 23.09 40.15 44.86
C ASN A 354 22.12 40.93 43.96
N PRO A 355 22.58 41.99 43.27
CA PRO A 355 21.75 42.77 42.36
C PRO A 355 21.29 41.93 41.15
N PRO A 356 20.12 42.25 40.56
CA PRO A 356 19.55 41.49 39.46
C PRO A 356 20.46 41.54 38.22
N PRO A 357 20.67 40.43 37.49
CA PRO A 357 21.26 40.47 36.16
C PRO A 357 20.29 41.14 35.17
N ASP A 358 20.85 41.94 34.26
CA ASP A 358 20.20 42.56 33.11
C ASP A 358 19.46 41.53 32.22
N PRO A 359 18.46 41.96 31.40
CA PRO A 359 17.65 41.09 30.56
C PRO A 359 18.46 40.56 29.37
N GLY A 360 19.15 39.46 29.60
CA GLY A 360 19.84 38.69 28.58
C GLY A 360 18.87 37.80 27.80
N THR A 361 18.75 38.11 26.51
CA THR A 361 18.32 37.26 25.39
C THR A 361 17.99 35.81 25.74
N GLU A 362 16.70 35.45 25.67
CA GLU A 362 16.24 34.06 25.79
C GLU A 362 16.79 33.22 24.64
N THR A 363 17.89 32.51 24.91
CA THR A 363 18.24 31.30 24.18
C THR A 363 17.27 30.20 24.60
N PRO A 364 16.58 29.52 23.68
CA PRO A 364 15.69 28.42 24.05
C PRO A 364 16.49 27.27 24.70
N PRO A 365 15.88 26.52 25.63
CA PRO A 365 16.59 25.52 26.42
C PRO A 365 17.10 24.37 25.54
N ALA A 366 18.38 24.03 25.73
CA ALA A 366 19.03 22.92 25.05
C ALA A 366 18.44 21.58 25.50
N ASN A 367 17.58 20.97 24.68
CA ASN A 367 17.10 19.60 24.88
C ASN A 367 18.11 18.55 24.35
N ASN A 368 19.40 18.90 24.39
CA ASN A 368 20.47 18.20 23.69
C ASN A 368 21.46 17.60 24.69
N GLY A 369 21.47 16.27 24.81
CA GLY A 369 22.59 15.57 25.44
C GLY A 369 23.93 15.97 24.80
N PRO A 370 25.05 15.81 25.50
CA PRO A 370 26.34 16.34 25.05
C PRO A 370 26.69 15.83 23.64
N GLN A 371 26.93 16.76 22.71
CA GLN A 371 27.36 16.47 21.35
C GLN A 371 28.76 15.84 21.40
N PRO A 372 28.96 14.64 20.81
CA PRO A 372 30.28 14.03 20.74
C PRO A 372 31.20 14.86 19.83
N LYS A 373 32.50 14.86 20.14
CA LYS A 373 33.49 15.46 19.23
C LYS A 373 33.65 14.54 18.01
N PHE A 374 33.38 15.08 16.82
CA PHE A 374 33.58 14.36 15.57
C PHE A 374 35.02 14.53 15.07
N ALA A 375 35.63 13.44 14.57
CA ALA A 375 36.97 13.50 13.99
C ALA A 375 37.01 14.29 12.68
N ASN A 376 35.89 14.33 11.95
CA ASN A 376 35.77 15.01 10.66
C ASN A 376 35.08 16.39 10.84
N PRO A 377 35.75 17.52 10.53
CA PRO A 377 35.17 18.86 10.69
C PRO A 377 33.95 19.10 9.79
N LYS A 378 33.83 18.41 8.65
CA LYS A 378 32.63 18.49 7.80
C LYS A 378 31.42 17.85 8.47
N VAL A 379 31.62 16.75 9.20
CA VAL A 379 30.57 16.11 10.01
C VAL A 379 30.10 17.06 11.10
N THR A 380 31.03 17.73 11.79
CA THR A 380 30.70 18.75 12.80
C THR A 380 29.82 19.85 12.21
N SER A 381 30.19 20.43 11.07
CA SER A 381 29.42 21.49 10.43
C SER A 381 28.02 21.05 10.00
N LEU A 382 27.88 19.84 9.44
CA LEU A 382 26.58 19.29 9.04
C LEU A 382 25.70 18.95 10.25
N VAL A 383 26.30 18.46 11.34
CA VAL A 383 25.58 18.23 12.60
C VAL A 383 25.09 19.53 13.21
N GLU A 384 25.91 20.58 13.21
CA GLU A 384 25.51 21.91 13.69
C GLU A 384 24.36 22.49 12.85
N GLU A 385 24.42 22.35 11.53
CA GLU A 385 23.32 22.73 10.64
C GLU A 385 22.05 21.91 10.92
N GLY A 386 22.20 20.60 11.09
CA GLY A 386 21.10 19.70 11.45
C GLY A 386 20.43 20.08 12.77
N ASN A 387 21.22 20.38 13.81
CA ASN A 387 20.76 20.84 15.11
C ASN A 387 20.01 22.19 14.99
N LYS A 388 20.58 23.15 14.26
CA LYS A 388 19.95 24.45 14.03
C LYS A 388 18.55 24.30 13.44
N TRP A 389 18.40 23.50 12.38
CA TRP A 389 17.09 23.27 11.77
C TRP A 389 16.16 22.44 12.64
N TYR A 390 16.70 21.52 13.45
CA TYR A 390 15.93 20.76 14.41
C TYR A 390 15.30 21.68 15.46
N ASP A 391 16.09 22.58 16.04
CA ASP A 391 15.62 23.53 17.07
C ASP A 391 14.56 24.48 16.50
N VAL A 392 14.76 24.99 15.28
CA VAL A 392 13.73 25.77 14.56
C VAL A 392 12.45 24.96 14.36
N GLY A 393 12.57 23.68 14.00
CA GLY A 393 11.42 22.79 13.84
C GLY A 393 10.66 22.57 15.15
N MET A 394 11.37 22.42 16.27
CA MET A 394 10.77 22.27 17.60
C MET A 394 10.01 23.52 18.03
N VAL A 395 10.56 24.72 17.82
CA VAL A 395 9.86 25.99 18.15
C VAL A 395 8.54 26.11 17.39
N HIS A 396 8.55 25.85 16.08
CA HIS A 396 7.34 25.89 15.26
C HIS A 396 6.35 24.77 15.63
N LEU A 397 6.85 23.58 15.99
CA LEU A 397 6.00 22.47 16.43
C LEU A 397 5.30 22.81 17.74
N GLU A 398 6.02 23.32 18.74
CA GLU A 398 5.45 23.75 20.02
C GLU A 398 4.44 24.88 19.83
N THR A 399 4.77 25.88 19.01
CA THR A 399 3.85 26.97 18.65
C THR A 399 2.59 26.42 17.99
N SER A 400 2.70 25.38 17.15
CA SER A 400 1.53 24.77 16.50
C SER A 400 0.56 24.08 17.46
N PHE A 401 0.99 23.80 18.70
CA PHE A 401 0.18 23.22 19.77
C PHE A 401 -0.25 24.24 20.83
N ASP A 402 0.15 25.51 20.71
CA ASP A 402 -0.35 26.58 21.57
C ASP A 402 -1.80 26.92 21.18
N ASP A 403 -2.72 26.88 22.14
CA ASP A 403 -4.13 27.24 21.96
C ASP A 403 -4.32 28.69 21.51
N LYS A 404 -3.30 29.54 21.66
CA LYS A 404 -3.29 30.94 21.22
C LYS A 404 -2.68 31.13 19.82
N ALA A 405 -2.21 30.07 19.18
CA ALA A 405 -1.62 30.16 17.86
C ALA A 405 -2.67 30.62 16.83
N LYS A 406 -2.37 31.74 16.15
CA LYS A 406 -3.27 32.32 15.13
C LYS A 406 -3.39 31.46 13.89
N ASP A 407 -2.34 30.72 13.55
CA ASP A 407 -2.29 29.81 12.40
C ASP A 407 -1.52 28.52 12.75
N PRO A 408 -2.17 27.60 13.50
CA PRO A 408 -1.56 26.35 13.94
C PRO A 408 -1.09 25.47 12.77
N ASP A 409 -1.77 25.54 11.63
CA ASP A 409 -1.43 24.73 10.44
C ASP A 409 -0.24 25.32 9.68
N GLY A 410 -0.16 26.64 9.57
CA GLY A 410 1.01 27.34 9.03
C GLY A 410 2.26 27.07 9.86
N GLU A 411 2.17 27.11 11.18
CA GLU A 411 3.29 26.78 12.09
C GLU A 411 3.70 25.30 11.95
N ASN A 412 2.74 24.39 11.86
CA ASN A 412 3.04 22.97 11.63
C ASN A 412 3.72 22.70 10.27
N MET A 413 3.37 23.46 9.23
CA MET A 413 4.06 23.40 7.93
C MET A 413 5.50 23.94 7.99
N LYS A 414 5.75 25.01 8.76
CA LYS A 414 7.11 25.52 9.01
C LYS A 414 7.95 24.50 9.78
N ALA A 415 7.36 23.87 10.79
CA ALA A 415 8.00 22.78 11.53
C ALA A 415 8.38 21.62 10.60
N LEU A 416 7.48 21.21 9.71
CA LEU A 416 7.72 20.16 8.72
C LEU A 416 8.90 20.48 7.79
N ASP A 417 8.98 21.70 7.27
CA ASP A 417 10.08 22.14 6.40
C ASP A 417 11.42 22.18 7.16
N ALA A 418 11.43 22.68 8.39
CA ALA A 418 12.61 22.71 9.24
C ALA A 418 13.11 21.30 9.58
N PHE A 419 12.22 20.37 9.96
CA PHE A 419 12.63 18.98 10.20
C PHE A 419 13.10 18.26 8.93
N ARG A 420 12.59 18.62 7.74
CA ARG A 420 13.13 18.12 6.48
C ARG A 420 14.58 18.56 6.28
N LYS A 421 14.87 19.85 6.43
CA LYS A 421 16.24 20.39 6.32
C LYS A 421 17.19 19.77 7.35
N SER A 422 16.70 19.58 8.58
CA SER A 422 17.43 18.87 9.63
C SER A 422 17.76 17.42 9.23
N CYS A 423 16.80 16.68 8.68
CA CYS A 423 17.04 15.32 8.17
C CYS A 423 18.08 15.31 7.05
N ASP A 424 18.00 16.24 6.09
CA ASP A 424 18.93 16.31 4.96
C ASP A 424 20.37 16.54 5.44
N ALA A 425 20.57 17.41 6.43
CA ALA A 425 21.88 17.65 7.04
C ALA A 425 22.41 16.43 7.83
N TYR A 426 21.57 15.78 8.65
CA TYR A 426 22.00 14.57 9.37
C TYR A 426 22.24 13.37 8.47
N MET A 427 21.50 13.22 7.35
CA MET A 427 21.80 12.19 6.35
C MET A 427 23.16 12.42 5.72
N ALA A 428 23.46 13.65 5.28
CA ALA A 428 24.78 14.00 4.75
C ALA A 428 25.90 13.78 5.77
N ALA A 429 25.65 14.06 7.06
CA ALA A 429 26.60 13.77 8.14
C ALA A 429 26.80 12.25 8.34
N SER A 430 25.72 11.48 8.28
CA SER A 430 25.74 10.01 8.41
C SER A 430 26.43 9.34 7.23
N ASP A 431 26.37 9.90 6.03
CA ASP A 431 27.09 9.38 4.86
C ASP A 431 28.62 9.52 5.02
N LEU A 432 29.06 10.51 5.80
CA LEU A 432 30.47 10.76 6.10
C LEU A 432 30.97 10.01 7.34
N ASP A 433 30.09 9.63 8.26
CA ASP A 433 30.40 8.88 9.48
C ASP A 433 29.27 7.87 9.82
N PRO A 434 29.17 6.76 9.05
CA PRO A 434 28.00 5.87 9.10
C PRO A 434 27.89 5.07 10.39
N GLU A 435 28.99 4.85 11.11
CA GLU A 435 29.00 4.10 12.39
C GLU A 435 28.63 5.00 13.59
N ASN A 436 28.40 6.30 13.36
CA ASN A 436 28.10 7.24 14.41
C ASN A 436 26.64 7.15 14.87
N THR A 437 26.43 6.37 15.92
CA THR A 437 25.10 6.14 16.52
C THR A 437 24.42 7.42 17.02
N TRP A 438 25.18 8.47 17.37
CA TRP A 438 24.60 9.75 17.78
C TRP A 438 23.94 10.46 16.59
N ILE A 439 24.61 10.51 15.43
CA ILE A 439 24.04 11.11 14.20
C ILE A 439 22.80 10.35 13.76
N GLN A 440 22.85 9.01 13.78
CA GLN A 440 21.69 8.17 13.46
C GLN A 440 20.53 8.43 14.42
N THR A 441 20.81 8.60 15.72
CA THR A 441 19.79 8.91 16.73
C THR A 441 19.13 10.26 16.44
N ARG A 442 19.91 11.29 16.09
CA ARG A 442 19.38 12.61 15.74
C ARG A 442 18.57 12.61 14.44
N LEU A 443 19.07 11.91 13.42
CA LEU A 443 18.32 11.69 12.19
C LEU A 443 16.96 11.04 12.48
N ASN A 444 16.93 10.01 13.33
CA ASN A 444 15.69 9.35 13.71
C ASN A 444 14.74 10.27 14.48
N GLN A 445 15.25 11.10 15.41
CA GLN A 445 14.44 12.10 16.12
C GLN A 445 13.84 13.13 15.16
N ALA A 446 14.63 13.67 14.24
CA ALA A 446 14.17 14.62 13.22
C ALA A 446 13.09 13.99 12.32
N GLN A 447 13.29 12.73 11.90
CA GLN A 447 12.31 11.99 11.11
C GLN A 447 11.02 11.74 11.90
N GLN A 448 11.10 11.39 13.19
CA GLN A 448 9.93 11.19 14.04
C GLN A 448 9.11 12.48 14.16
N ASN A 449 9.74 13.60 14.46
CA ASN A 449 9.02 14.87 14.59
C ASN A 449 8.45 15.35 13.24
N ARG A 450 9.14 15.10 12.14
CA ARG A 450 8.60 15.33 10.79
C ARG A 450 7.32 14.52 10.55
N VAL A 451 7.30 13.24 10.94
CA VAL A 451 6.09 12.40 10.82
C VAL A 451 4.98 12.92 11.72
N MET A 452 5.29 13.36 12.95
CA MET A 452 4.31 13.97 13.84
C MET A 452 3.67 15.22 13.21
N CYS A 453 4.45 16.08 12.56
CA CYS A 453 3.93 17.24 11.83
C CYS A 453 2.96 16.81 10.72
N PHE A 454 3.32 15.78 9.95
CA PHE A 454 2.46 15.25 8.89
C PHE A 454 1.14 14.68 9.43
N LEU A 455 1.19 13.96 10.54
CA LEU A 455 0.00 13.40 11.19
C LEU A 455 -0.89 14.51 11.75
N ALA A 456 -0.32 15.52 12.40
CA ALA A 456 -1.04 16.67 12.93
C ALA A 456 -1.79 17.43 11.83
N ALA A 457 -1.15 17.66 10.68
CA ALA A 457 -1.78 18.29 9.51
C ALA A 457 -2.96 17.48 8.96
N LYS A 458 -2.89 16.15 9.06
CA LYS A 458 -3.94 15.25 8.57
C LYS A 458 -5.13 15.11 9.53
N THR A 459 -4.92 15.34 10.83
CA THR A 459 -6.00 15.28 11.83
C THR A 459 -6.82 16.55 11.95
N ARG A 460 -6.30 17.69 11.48
CA ARG A 460 -6.97 19.00 11.52
C ARG A 460 -7.77 19.32 10.24
N ARG A 461 -7.50 18.60 9.16
CA ARG A 461 -8.32 18.57 7.94
C ARG A 461 -9.32 17.43 8.02
#